data_AF-A0A9R1Q0C8-F1
#
_entry.id   AF-A0A9R1Q0C8-F1
#
_cell.length_a   1.000
_cell.length_b   1.000
_cell.length_c   1.000
_cell.angle_alpha   90.00
_cell.angle_beta   90.00
_cell.angle_gamma   90.00
#
_symmetry.space_group_name_H-M   'P 1'
#
loop_
_entity.id
_entity.type
_entity.pdbx_description
1 polymer ?
#
loop_
_entity_poly.entity_id
_entity_poly.type
_entity_poly.pdbx_seq_one_letter_code
_entity_poly.pdbx_strand_id
1 'polypeptide(L)'
;MVLVSSAPSTKAKLCTSIAALTLQCIVATLAAPIALPGCPEACGSIAVPYPFGFRQGCFRTGFNLTCDETRQPPKLLVGDGAEVVDISLTDGTLRIHSKMVSIWLNTRSNQSDGLWSAGLTDEGPLIVSIDHNRFVAMGCNVLASLIASSGDYVSVCSVYCPDRPWVSDTSCSGVGCCQMPIARLGLPSYDLQLGALNWRTGDSLRYGAVFIADQEWLARKAPMLQLNYFDNPYKIVDSTLIPTLVEWSLHVGDDGKLYWGRDGFDLYEHRGSVSVNCFIVADGLYIQKARCNCSKGYEGNPYIANGCQDIDECQRPDIYPCHGTCINVPGTYRCLAKKGITSLPGLITVIAISAGSGILFALLGIAKITNKLKQRRAKKLRQKFFKKNHGLLLQQLISSNKEIAERTRIFSLEELEQATNKFDQNRILGGGAMALSTKASYLINMW
;
A
#
# COMPACT_ATOMS: atom_id res chain seq x y z
N MET A 1 -58.05 54.22 -24.59
CA MET A 1 -56.81 54.38 -23.79
C MET A 1 -56.08 53.04 -23.84
N VAL A 2 -55.03 52.96 -24.68
CA VAL A 2 -53.81 52.11 -24.63
C VAL A 2 -53.96 50.72 -23.93
N LEU A 3 -54.06 49.59 -24.67
CA LEU A 3 -52.96 48.62 -25.04
C LEU A 3 -52.38 47.86 -23.81
N VAL A 4 -52.20 46.53 -23.69
CA VAL A 4 -51.83 45.42 -24.61
C VAL A 4 -51.96 44.04 -23.91
N SER A 5 -52.40 43.01 -24.66
CA SER A 5 -51.91 41.59 -24.84
C SER A 5 -51.00 40.94 -23.77
N SER A 6 -50.90 39.62 -23.53
CA SER A 6 -51.53 38.35 -23.94
C SER A 6 -50.93 37.22 -23.06
N ALA A 7 -51.66 36.11 -22.89
CA ALA A 7 -51.28 34.90 -22.16
C ALA A 7 -50.02 34.17 -22.68
N PRO A 8 -49.49 33.20 -21.90
CA PRO A 8 -49.47 31.84 -22.43
C PRO A 8 -49.82 30.74 -21.41
N SER A 9 -50.48 29.69 -21.90
CA SER A 9 -50.71 28.41 -21.22
C SER A 9 -49.67 27.38 -21.67
N THR A 10 -49.05 26.67 -20.75
CA THR A 10 -48.19 25.52 -21.08
C THR A 10 -48.53 24.34 -20.17
N LYS A 11 -49.12 23.30 -20.76
CA LYS A 11 -49.39 22.01 -20.12
C LYS A 11 -48.08 21.24 -19.94
N ALA A 12 -47.99 20.58 -18.79
CA ALA A 12 -46.84 19.83 -18.33
C ALA A 12 -47.02 18.31 -18.50
N LYS A 13 -45.86 17.63 -18.44
CA LYS A 13 -45.60 16.23 -18.02
C LYS A 13 -45.71 15.11 -19.06
N LEU A 14 -44.54 14.62 -19.49
CA LEU A 14 -44.18 13.21 -19.34
C LEU A 14 -42.65 13.04 -19.44
N CYS A 15 -41.99 12.66 -18.33
CA CYS A 15 -40.64 12.10 -18.37
C CYS A 15 -40.55 11.07 -17.23
N THR A 16 -40.56 9.81 -17.59
CA THR A 16 -40.47 8.64 -16.70
C THR A 16 -39.06 8.54 -16.14
N SER A 17 -38.92 8.67 -14.82
CA SER A 17 -37.67 8.42 -14.10
C SER A 17 -37.70 7.00 -13.53
N ILE A 18 -36.80 6.13 -13.99
CA ILE A 18 -36.54 4.82 -13.38
C ILE A 18 -35.59 5.05 -12.22
N ALA A 19 -36.11 5.06 -10.99
CA ALA A 19 -35.30 5.06 -9.78
C ALA A 19 -34.88 3.63 -9.46
N ALA A 20 -33.60 3.29 -9.70
CA ALA A 20 -33.00 2.05 -9.23
C ALA A 20 -32.72 2.18 -7.72
N LEU A 21 -33.50 1.46 -6.91
CA LEU A 21 -33.23 1.27 -5.48
C LEU A 21 -32.08 0.27 -5.33
N THR A 22 -30.86 0.77 -5.16
CA THR A 22 -29.72 -0.06 -4.73
C THR A 22 -29.84 -0.30 -3.23
N LEU A 23 -30.22 -1.53 -2.87
CA LEU A 23 -30.19 -2.03 -1.50
C LEU A 23 -28.72 -2.24 -1.11
N GLN A 24 -28.10 -1.25 -0.48
CA GLN A 24 -26.78 -1.41 0.11
C GLN A 24 -26.91 -2.27 1.37
N CYS A 25 -26.58 -3.56 1.23
CA CYS A 25 -26.29 -4.41 2.37
C CYS A 25 -25.02 -3.87 3.03
N ILE A 26 -25.17 -3.21 4.17
CA ILE A 26 -24.04 -2.96 5.07
C ILE A 26 -23.69 -4.32 5.65
N VAL A 27 -22.72 -5.00 5.05
CA VAL A 27 -22.06 -6.13 5.70
C VAL A 27 -21.22 -5.49 6.80
N ALA A 28 -21.69 -5.56 8.04
CA ALA A 28 -20.86 -5.26 9.18
C ALA A 28 -19.74 -6.31 9.19
N THR A 29 -18.52 -5.88 8.90
CA THR A 29 -17.32 -6.71 9.12
C THR A 29 -17.20 -6.92 10.62
N LEU A 30 -17.67 -8.06 11.10
CA LEU A 30 -17.45 -8.49 12.47
C LEU A 30 -15.94 -8.67 12.64
N ALA A 31 -15.34 -7.87 13.52
CA ALA A 31 -13.95 -8.06 13.91
C ALA A 31 -13.78 -9.50 14.46
N ALA A 32 -12.62 -10.10 14.21
CA ALA A 32 -12.33 -11.43 14.71
C ALA A 32 -12.46 -11.45 16.25
N PRO A 33 -13.10 -12.48 16.84
CA PRO A 33 -13.29 -12.55 18.28
C PRO A 33 -11.93 -12.66 18.97
N ILE A 34 -11.68 -11.80 19.95
CA ILE A 34 -10.44 -11.84 20.74
C ILE A 34 -10.61 -12.62 22.05
N ALA A 35 -11.82 -12.73 22.59
CA ALA A 35 -12.15 -13.52 23.78
C ALA A 35 -13.23 -14.57 23.47
N LEU A 36 -13.45 -15.50 24.41
CA LEU A 36 -14.53 -16.49 24.29
C LEU A 36 -15.91 -15.82 24.33
N PRO A 37 -16.95 -16.41 23.70
CA PRO A 37 -18.29 -15.84 23.71
C PRO A 37 -18.82 -15.59 25.13
N GLY A 38 -19.26 -14.35 25.41
CA GLY A 38 -19.76 -13.94 26.73
C GLY A 38 -18.69 -13.56 27.75
N CYS A 39 -17.41 -13.62 27.36
CA CYS A 39 -16.30 -13.19 28.21
C CYS A 39 -15.94 -11.72 28.01
N PRO A 40 -15.43 -11.04 29.04
CA PRO A 40 -14.90 -9.69 28.89
C PRO A 40 -13.71 -9.67 27.92
N GLU A 41 -13.70 -8.70 27.03
CA GLU A 41 -12.65 -8.52 26.02
C GLU A 41 -11.57 -7.52 26.44
N ALA A 42 -11.80 -6.74 27.49
CA ALA A 42 -10.88 -5.71 27.95
C ALA A 42 -11.01 -5.42 29.45
N CYS A 43 -9.92 -4.93 30.05
CA CYS A 43 -9.88 -4.34 31.38
C CYS A 43 -9.28 -2.93 31.25
N GLY A 44 -10.09 -1.89 31.49
CA GLY A 44 -9.71 -0.51 31.19
C GLY A 44 -9.46 -0.32 29.69
N SER A 45 -8.27 0.14 29.33
CA SER A 45 -7.85 0.31 27.93
C SER A 45 -7.12 -0.91 27.34
N ILE A 46 -6.90 -1.96 28.13
CA ILE A 46 -6.09 -3.11 27.72
C ILE A 46 -7.01 -4.22 27.22
N ALA A 47 -6.82 -4.61 25.96
CA ALA A 47 -7.47 -5.78 25.39
C ALA A 47 -6.94 -7.06 26.07
N VAL A 48 -7.84 -7.98 26.42
CA VAL A 48 -7.52 -9.24 27.10
C VAL A 48 -7.94 -10.39 26.19
N PRO A 49 -7.06 -10.81 25.25
CA PRO A 49 -7.36 -11.91 24.38
C PRO A 49 -7.22 -13.26 25.08
N TYR A 50 -8.07 -14.23 24.72
CA TYR A 50 -7.87 -15.63 25.11
C TYR A 50 -6.50 -16.13 24.58
N PRO A 51 -5.69 -16.88 25.34
CA PRO A 51 -6.03 -17.69 26.52
C PRO A 51 -6.10 -16.93 27.84
N PHE A 52 -5.77 -15.63 27.85
CA PHE A 52 -5.89 -14.80 29.05
C PHE A 52 -7.34 -14.43 29.34
N GLY A 53 -7.61 -14.18 30.62
CA GLY A 53 -8.91 -13.71 31.08
C GLY A 53 -8.95 -13.56 32.59
N PHE A 54 -9.94 -12.81 33.08
CA PHE A 54 -10.09 -12.48 34.51
C PHE A 54 -11.47 -12.83 35.08
N ARG A 55 -12.30 -13.54 34.31
CA ARG A 55 -13.58 -14.09 34.74
C ARG A 55 -13.50 -15.62 34.71
N GLN A 56 -14.10 -16.26 35.71
CA GLN A 56 -14.15 -17.73 35.77
C GLN A 56 -14.69 -18.31 34.45
N GLY A 57 -13.97 -19.27 33.88
CA GLY A 57 -14.32 -19.89 32.58
C GLY A 57 -13.92 -19.10 31.34
N CYS A 58 -13.32 -17.91 31.49
CA CYS A 58 -12.88 -17.05 30.39
C CYS A 58 -11.37 -17.08 30.13
N PHE A 59 -10.64 -17.91 30.85
CA PHE A 59 -9.20 -18.07 30.71
C PHE A 59 -8.83 -19.55 30.69
N ARG A 60 -7.64 -19.82 30.20
CA ARG A 60 -7.02 -21.14 30.27
C ARG A 60 -6.23 -21.28 31.56
N THR A 61 -6.10 -22.50 32.09
CA THR A 61 -5.31 -22.75 33.31
C THR A 61 -3.91 -22.14 33.20
N GLY A 62 -3.51 -21.36 34.21
CA GLY A 62 -2.24 -20.62 34.24
C GLY A 62 -2.24 -19.25 33.53
N PHE A 63 -3.31 -18.90 32.82
CA PHE A 63 -3.48 -17.61 32.11
C PHE A 63 -4.47 -16.67 32.81
N ASN A 64 -4.77 -16.92 34.08
CA ASN A 64 -5.67 -16.08 34.86
C ASN A 64 -5.03 -14.72 35.16
N LEU A 65 -5.76 -13.66 34.86
CA LEU A 65 -5.42 -12.28 35.21
C LEU A 65 -6.42 -11.74 36.23
N THR A 66 -6.09 -10.60 36.83
CA THR A 66 -7.00 -9.88 37.72
C THR A 66 -7.28 -8.50 37.16
N CYS A 67 -8.55 -8.16 36.95
CA CYS A 67 -8.95 -6.79 36.63
C CYS A 67 -9.33 -6.06 37.92
N ASP A 68 -8.49 -5.14 38.37
CA ASP A 68 -8.77 -4.29 39.53
C ASP A 68 -9.61 -3.09 39.11
N GLU A 69 -10.93 -3.26 39.20
CA GLU A 69 -11.94 -2.23 38.89
C GLU A 69 -12.07 -1.17 40.00
N THR A 70 -11.41 -1.36 41.16
CA THR A 70 -11.45 -0.37 42.25
C THR A 70 -10.62 0.87 41.92
N ARG A 71 -9.67 0.74 40.99
CA ARG A 71 -8.82 1.84 40.51
C ARG A 71 -9.47 2.56 39.33
N GLN A 72 -9.19 3.85 39.21
CA GLN A 72 -9.64 4.66 38.08
C GLN A 72 -8.42 5.26 37.35
N PRO A 73 -8.11 4.83 36.11
CA PRO A 73 -8.78 3.76 35.35
C PRO A 73 -8.53 2.35 35.94
N PRO A 74 -9.37 1.35 35.60
CA PRO A 74 -9.15 -0.05 35.99
C PRO A 74 -7.79 -0.55 35.55
N LYS A 75 -7.13 -1.37 36.39
CA LYS A 75 -5.80 -1.91 36.10
C LYS A 75 -5.84 -3.42 35.95
N LEU A 76 -5.23 -3.92 34.88
CA LEU A 76 -5.03 -5.34 34.66
C LEU A 76 -3.75 -5.80 35.37
N LEU A 77 -3.84 -6.87 36.14
CA LEU A 77 -2.76 -7.37 36.98
C LEU A 77 -2.49 -8.87 36.69
N VAL A 78 -1.26 -9.29 36.88
CA VAL A 78 -0.81 -10.69 36.83
C VAL A 78 -0.09 -11.06 38.13
N GLY A 79 -0.16 -12.34 38.49
CA GLY A 79 0.58 -12.91 39.62
C GLY A 79 0.30 -12.18 40.94
N ASP A 80 1.34 -11.60 41.53
CA ASP A 80 1.32 -10.92 42.83
C ASP A 80 0.90 -9.44 42.77
N GLY A 81 0.39 -9.00 41.60
CA GLY A 81 -0.10 -7.64 41.40
C GLY A 81 0.76 -6.79 40.46
N ALA A 82 1.63 -7.41 39.67
CA ALA A 82 2.33 -6.73 38.59
C ALA A 82 1.33 -6.23 37.53
N GLU A 83 1.44 -4.97 37.14
CA GLU A 83 0.52 -4.35 36.17
C GLU A 83 0.84 -4.82 34.75
N VAL A 84 -0.17 -5.34 34.05
CA VAL A 84 -0.09 -5.70 32.64
C VAL A 84 -0.41 -4.48 31.80
N VAL A 85 0.49 -4.17 30.87
CA VAL A 85 0.42 -2.97 30.02
C VAL A 85 0.04 -3.31 28.59
N ASP A 86 0.41 -4.50 28.12
CA ASP A 86 0.18 -4.91 26.75
C ASP A 86 0.25 -6.44 26.60
N ILE A 87 -0.57 -7.00 25.71
CA ILE A 87 -0.63 -8.43 25.39
C ILE A 87 -0.55 -8.59 23.87
N SER A 88 0.56 -9.10 23.35
CA SER A 88 0.76 -9.32 21.92
C SER A 88 0.68 -10.81 21.57
N LEU A 89 -0.47 -11.24 21.02
CA LEU A 89 -0.65 -12.64 20.57
C LEU A 89 0.36 -13.04 19.50
N THR A 90 0.64 -12.16 18.56
CA THR A 90 1.56 -12.41 17.43
C THR A 90 2.99 -12.61 17.91
N ASP A 91 3.42 -11.78 18.87
CA ASP A 91 4.79 -11.83 19.39
C ASP A 91 4.91 -12.88 20.49
N GLY A 92 3.80 -13.27 21.12
CA GLY A 92 3.78 -14.19 22.24
C GLY A 92 4.27 -13.54 23.54
N THR A 93 4.09 -12.22 23.66
CA THR A 93 4.66 -11.42 24.75
C THR A 93 3.59 -10.72 25.59
N LEU A 94 3.82 -10.73 26.90
CA LEU A 94 3.05 -10.06 27.94
C LEU A 94 3.97 -9.00 28.55
N ARG A 95 3.69 -7.72 28.31
CA ARG A 95 4.48 -6.62 28.89
C ARG A 95 3.92 -6.25 30.24
N ILE A 96 4.76 -6.34 31.27
CA ILE A 96 4.39 -6.02 32.64
C ILE A 96 5.23 -4.87 33.20
N HIS A 97 4.73 -4.22 34.24
CA HIS A 97 5.49 -3.33 35.09
C HIS A 97 5.90 -4.07 36.37
N SER A 98 7.15 -4.53 36.41
CA SER A 98 7.77 -5.10 37.61
C SER A 98 8.35 -3.99 38.51
N LYS A 99 8.79 -4.38 39.70
CA LYS A 99 9.39 -3.47 40.69
C LYS A 99 10.88 -3.72 40.82
N MET A 100 11.58 -2.69 41.30
CA MET A 100 12.94 -2.87 41.79
C MET A 100 12.95 -3.59 43.13
N VAL A 101 13.88 -4.52 43.30
CA VAL A 101 14.14 -5.17 44.59
C VAL A 101 15.29 -4.42 45.26
N SER A 102 15.00 -3.77 46.38
CA SER A 102 16.04 -3.18 47.22
C SER A 102 16.64 -4.22 48.15
N ILE A 103 17.98 -4.25 48.19
CA ILE A 103 18.71 -5.20 49.00
C ILE A 103 19.77 -4.43 49.80
N TRP A 104 19.74 -4.63 51.11
CA TRP A 104 20.61 -3.96 52.08
C TRP A 104 21.72 -4.92 52.51
N LEU A 105 22.96 -4.46 52.50
CA LEU A 105 24.07 -5.19 53.11
C LEU A 105 24.32 -4.63 54.50
N ASN A 106 24.14 -5.48 55.51
CA ASN A 106 24.39 -5.13 56.90
C ASN A 106 25.90 -5.25 57.20
N THR A 107 26.37 -4.50 58.18
CA THR A 107 27.75 -4.52 58.67
C THR A 107 28.20 -5.88 59.27
N ARG A 108 27.28 -6.86 59.40
CA ARG A 108 27.57 -8.20 59.92
C ARG A 108 27.51 -9.31 58.87
N SER A 109 26.88 -9.08 57.73
CA SER A 109 26.72 -10.06 56.67
C SER A 109 27.27 -9.49 55.36
N ASN A 110 28.26 -10.16 54.80
CA ASN A 110 28.84 -9.78 53.50
C ASN A 110 27.91 -10.09 52.32
N GLN A 111 26.72 -10.59 52.62
CA GLN A 111 25.75 -11.09 51.66
C GLN A 111 24.33 -10.85 52.17
N SER A 112 23.42 -10.58 51.24
CA SER A 112 21.99 -10.55 51.48
C SER A 112 21.25 -11.10 50.27
N ASP A 113 20.19 -11.86 50.57
CA ASP A 113 19.38 -12.53 49.57
C ASP A 113 18.07 -11.76 49.35
N GLY A 114 17.48 -11.97 48.18
CA GLY A 114 16.18 -11.43 47.80
C GLY A 114 15.54 -12.30 46.74
N LEU A 115 14.34 -11.92 46.30
CA LEU A 115 13.61 -12.63 45.26
C LEU A 115 13.13 -11.61 44.23
N TRP A 116 13.44 -11.85 42.96
CA TRP A 116 12.76 -11.18 41.87
C TRP A 116 11.65 -12.10 41.37
N SER A 117 10.41 -11.60 41.44
CA SER A 117 9.24 -12.27 40.89
C SER A 117 8.19 -11.23 40.51
N ALA A 118 7.32 -11.61 39.58
CA ALA A 118 6.06 -10.91 39.30
C ALA A 118 4.86 -11.80 39.71
N GLY A 119 5.07 -12.66 40.72
CA GLY A 119 4.12 -13.68 41.18
C GLY A 119 3.77 -14.71 40.12
N LEU A 120 4.69 -14.96 39.18
CA LEU A 120 4.56 -16.01 38.20
C LEU A 120 4.80 -17.37 38.87
N THR A 121 4.13 -18.41 38.37
CA THR A 121 4.21 -19.76 38.95
C THR A 121 5.25 -20.61 38.21
N ASP A 122 5.99 -21.45 38.94
CA ASP A 122 7.04 -22.32 38.36
C ASP A 122 6.50 -23.30 37.32
N GLU A 123 5.28 -23.80 37.53
CA GLU A 123 4.56 -24.67 36.59
C GLU A 123 3.70 -23.89 35.60
N GLY A 124 3.76 -22.55 35.65
CA GLY A 124 2.96 -21.67 34.85
C GLY A 124 3.42 -21.55 33.39
N PRO A 125 2.56 -21.03 32.51
CA PRO A 125 2.89 -20.85 31.11
C PRO A 125 3.82 -19.66 30.85
N LEU A 126 4.02 -18.79 31.86
CA LEU A 126 4.67 -17.49 31.75
C LEU A 126 6.11 -17.53 32.25
N ILE A 127 7.05 -17.01 31.45
CA ILE A 127 8.48 -16.92 31.79
C ILE A 127 9.07 -15.58 31.37
N VAL A 128 10.13 -15.12 32.02
CA VAL A 128 10.85 -13.91 31.60
C VAL A 128 11.53 -14.11 30.25
N SER A 129 11.30 -13.20 29.30
CA SER A 129 11.99 -13.24 28.01
C SER A 129 13.48 -12.93 28.18
N ILE A 130 14.35 -13.84 27.74
CA ILE A 130 15.80 -13.65 27.83
C ILE A 130 16.35 -12.75 26.72
N ASP A 131 15.64 -12.68 25.58
CA ASP A 131 16.07 -11.93 24.39
C ASP A 131 15.69 -10.44 24.48
N HIS A 132 14.60 -10.14 25.19
CA HIS A 132 14.07 -8.79 25.30
C HIS A 132 14.50 -8.08 26.59
N ASN A 133 14.91 -8.81 27.63
CA ASN A 133 15.24 -8.20 28.92
C ASN A 133 16.73 -8.27 29.27
N ARG A 134 17.15 -7.35 30.15
CA ARG A 134 18.46 -7.32 30.79
C ARG A 134 18.30 -7.40 32.30
N PHE A 135 19.22 -8.11 32.94
CA PHE A 135 19.43 -8.06 34.38
C PHE A 135 20.22 -6.80 34.72
N VAL A 136 19.73 -6.00 35.67
CA VAL A 136 20.35 -4.71 36.02
C VAL A 136 20.55 -4.63 37.52
N ALA A 137 21.72 -4.11 37.91
CA ALA A 137 22.05 -3.79 39.29
C ALA A 137 22.52 -2.32 39.38
N MET A 138 22.00 -1.60 40.36
CA MET A 138 22.43 -0.25 40.74
C MET A 138 22.88 -0.25 42.19
N GLY A 139 23.92 0.53 42.50
CA GLY A 139 24.48 0.58 43.84
C GLY A 139 25.95 0.93 43.82
N CYS A 140 26.66 0.65 44.91
CA CYS A 140 28.08 0.94 45.00
C CYS A 140 28.86 -0.17 45.71
N ASN A 141 29.90 -0.67 45.04
CA ASN A 141 30.79 -1.72 45.53
C ASN A 141 30.03 -3.00 45.94
N VAL A 142 29.11 -3.42 45.06
CA VAL A 142 28.24 -4.60 45.21
C VAL A 142 28.39 -5.54 44.02
N LEU A 143 28.26 -6.84 44.28
CA LEU A 143 28.15 -7.90 43.29
C LEU A 143 26.74 -8.45 43.37
N ALA A 144 25.93 -8.26 42.33
CA ALA A 144 24.58 -8.78 42.24
C ALA A 144 24.57 -10.05 41.40
N SER A 145 23.95 -11.10 41.89
CA SER A 145 23.82 -12.39 41.22
C SER A 145 22.35 -12.74 41.05
N LEU A 146 22.00 -13.15 39.84
CA LEU A 146 20.72 -13.71 39.45
C LEU A 146 20.87 -15.25 39.45
N ILE A 147 20.07 -15.94 40.23
CA ILE A 147 20.21 -17.37 40.51
C ILE A 147 18.88 -18.07 40.17
N ALA A 148 18.97 -19.21 39.50
CA ALA A 148 17.82 -20.06 39.20
C ALA A 148 17.38 -20.83 40.46
N SER A 149 16.14 -21.31 40.48
CA SER A 149 15.63 -22.16 41.57
C SER A 149 16.42 -23.48 41.76
N SER A 150 17.18 -23.90 40.75
CA SER A 150 18.14 -25.02 40.85
C SER A 150 19.41 -24.69 41.66
N GLY A 151 19.64 -23.43 41.99
CA GLY A 151 20.87 -22.90 42.59
C GLY A 151 21.94 -22.49 41.58
N ASP A 152 21.64 -22.60 40.27
CA ASP A 152 22.59 -22.20 39.23
C ASP A 152 22.66 -20.68 39.04
N TYR A 153 23.87 -20.14 38.93
CA TYR A 153 24.06 -18.75 38.54
C TYR A 153 23.65 -18.53 37.08
N VAL A 154 22.69 -17.63 36.89
CA VAL A 154 22.11 -17.25 35.60
C VAL A 154 22.82 -16.02 35.02
N SER A 155 23.03 -15.00 35.86
CA SER A 155 23.71 -13.78 35.46
C SER A 155 24.38 -13.12 36.67
N VAL A 156 25.46 -12.37 36.45
CA VAL A 156 26.19 -11.69 37.53
C VAL A 156 26.60 -10.30 37.08
N CYS A 157 26.30 -9.30 37.90
CA CYS A 157 26.61 -7.90 37.66
C CYS A 157 27.49 -7.34 38.79
N SER A 158 28.66 -6.83 38.44
CA SER A 158 29.53 -6.11 39.38
C SER A 158 29.35 -4.61 39.25
N VAL A 159 29.10 -3.93 40.36
CA VAL A 159 28.94 -2.47 40.42
C VAL A 159 29.98 -1.87 41.35
N TYR A 160 30.78 -0.95 40.84
CA TYR A 160 31.87 -0.27 41.54
C TYR A 160 31.65 1.24 41.55
N CYS A 161 32.15 1.94 42.58
CA CYS A 161 32.35 3.40 42.48
C CYS A 161 33.65 3.83 43.18
N PRO A 162 34.41 4.76 42.58
CA PRO A 162 35.46 5.47 43.29
C PRO A 162 34.82 6.45 44.29
N ASP A 163 35.37 6.54 45.51
CA ASP A 163 35.02 7.28 46.76
C ASP A 163 34.00 8.47 46.78
N ARG A 164 33.50 8.99 45.66
CA ARG A 164 32.23 9.74 45.53
C ARG A 164 31.60 9.45 44.15
N PRO A 165 30.26 9.27 44.03
CA PRO A 165 29.62 8.92 42.76
C PRO A 165 29.59 10.13 41.82
N TRP A 166 30.71 10.44 41.20
CA TRP A 166 30.72 11.21 39.96
C TRP A 166 30.34 10.24 38.86
N VAL A 167 29.04 10.17 38.57
CA VAL A 167 28.50 9.45 37.42
C VAL A 167 28.85 10.25 36.17
N SER A 168 30.12 10.19 35.74
CA SER A 168 30.55 10.72 34.44
C SER A 168 30.18 9.77 33.31
N ASP A 169 30.15 8.47 33.60
CA ASP A 169 29.74 7.41 32.69
C ASP A 169 28.33 6.91 33.06
N THR A 170 27.40 7.09 32.11
CA THR A 170 25.99 6.70 32.24
C THR A 170 25.65 5.47 31.38
N SER A 171 26.67 4.78 30.84
CA SER A 171 26.50 3.60 29.99
C SER A 171 25.97 2.36 30.73
N CYS A 172 25.89 2.40 32.06
CA CYS A 172 25.53 1.27 32.93
C CYS A 172 26.41 0.02 32.69
N SER A 173 27.72 0.23 32.59
CA SER A 173 28.70 -0.82 32.26
C SER A 173 29.58 -1.25 33.45
N GLY A 174 29.16 -0.98 34.69
CA GLY A 174 29.85 -1.40 35.91
C GLY A 174 30.18 -0.29 36.90
N VAL A 175 30.09 0.99 36.51
CA VAL A 175 30.28 2.13 37.43
C VAL A 175 28.94 2.67 37.88
N GLY A 176 28.58 2.44 39.15
CA GLY A 176 27.30 2.81 39.75
C GLY A 176 26.05 2.08 39.22
N CYS A 177 26.12 1.55 37.99
CA CYS A 177 25.10 0.74 37.33
C CYS A 177 25.78 -0.32 36.47
N CYS A 178 25.21 -1.52 36.44
CA CYS A 178 25.64 -2.62 35.60
C CYS A 178 24.41 -3.28 34.96
N GLN A 179 24.47 -3.59 33.67
CA GLN A 179 23.47 -4.40 32.97
C GLN A 179 24.12 -5.64 32.33
N MET A 180 23.43 -6.78 32.36
CA MET A 180 23.91 -8.04 31.80
C MET A 180 22.77 -8.80 31.09
N PRO A 181 23.08 -9.63 30.07
CA PRO A 181 22.12 -10.57 29.53
C PRO A 181 21.69 -11.59 30.60
N ILE A 182 20.48 -12.13 30.46
CA ILE A 182 19.99 -13.26 31.23
C ILE A 182 20.36 -14.51 30.44
N ALA A 183 21.33 -15.30 30.90
CA ALA A 183 21.72 -16.52 30.21
C ALA A 183 20.76 -17.68 30.52
N ARG A 184 20.86 -18.78 29.76
CA ARG A 184 19.97 -19.95 29.86
C ARG A 184 18.52 -19.60 29.50
N LEU A 185 17.57 -20.41 29.97
CA LEU A 185 16.15 -20.35 29.61
C LEU A 185 15.41 -19.46 30.62
N GLY A 186 14.43 -18.73 30.12
CA GLY A 186 13.60 -17.85 30.94
C GLY A 186 12.90 -18.61 32.06
N LEU A 187 12.99 -18.09 33.28
CA LEU A 187 12.28 -18.59 34.46
C LEU A 187 11.19 -17.60 34.90
N PRO A 188 10.16 -18.08 35.62
CA PRO A 188 9.09 -17.22 36.16
C PRO A 188 9.58 -16.33 37.30
N SER A 189 10.58 -16.78 38.07
CA SER A 189 11.23 -16.02 39.13
C SER A 189 12.70 -16.38 39.26
N TYR A 190 13.46 -15.51 39.92
CA TYR A 190 14.88 -15.71 40.17
C TYR A 190 15.23 -15.30 41.58
N ASP A 191 16.06 -16.11 42.23
CA ASP A 191 16.70 -15.74 43.47
C ASP A 191 17.75 -14.67 43.19
N LEU A 192 17.81 -13.69 44.09
CA LEU A 192 18.77 -12.60 44.05
C LEU A 192 19.74 -12.73 45.20
N GLN A 193 21.00 -12.46 44.91
CA GLN A 193 22.03 -12.40 45.94
C GLN A 193 22.91 -11.18 45.70
N LEU A 194 23.03 -10.31 46.70
CA LEU A 194 24.03 -9.24 46.69
C LEU A 194 25.16 -9.60 47.64
N GLY A 195 26.39 -9.43 47.17
CA GLY A 195 27.61 -9.49 47.95
C GLY A 195 28.37 -8.17 47.94
N ALA A 196 29.19 -7.92 48.96
CA ALA A 196 30.10 -6.77 48.97
C ALA A 196 31.39 -7.07 48.18
N LEU A 197 31.79 -6.18 47.24
CA LEU A 197 33.02 -6.36 46.44
C LEU A 197 34.31 -5.98 47.18
N ASN A 198 34.25 -4.95 48.04
CA ASN A 198 35.39 -4.46 48.81
C ASN A 198 34.92 -4.06 50.21
N TRP A 199 35.25 -4.85 51.22
CA TRP A 199 34.95 -4.56 52.63
C TRP A 199 35.95 -3.54 53.18
N ARG A 200 35.51 -2.30 53.39
CA ARG A 200 36.24 -1.33 54.22
C ARG A 200 35.46 -1.15 55.51
N THR A 201 36.08 -1.50 56.63
CA THR A 201 35.52 -1.29 57.98
C THR A 201 35.20 0.20 58.18
N GLY A 202 33.92 0.52 58.35
CA GLY A 202 33.42 1.88 58.60
C GLY A 202 32.33 2.37 57.63
N ASP A 203 32.09 1.67 56.53
CA ASP A 203 31.08 2.02 55.53
C ASP A 203 29.69 1.59 56.03
N SER A 204 28.84 2.55 56.40
CA SER A 204 27.81 2.32 57.43
C SER A 204 26.57 1.57 56.95
N LEU A 205 26.32 1.42 55.65
CA LEU A 205 25.25 0.61 55.02
C LEU A 205 25.43 0.69 53.50
N ARG A 206 25.38 -0.45 52.79
CA ARG A 206 25.37 -0.45 51.31
C ARG A 206 23.97 -0.78 50.80
N TYR A 207 23.45 0.13 49.98
CA TYR A 207 22.15 0.00 49.33
C TYR A 207 22.34 -0.37 47.86
N GLY A 208 21.75 -1.50 47.48
CA GLY A 208 21.66 -1.92 46.09
C GLY A 208 20.20 -2.06 45.66
N ALA A 209 19.95 -1.80 44.38
CA ALA A 209 18.68 -2.09 43.73
C ALA A 209 18.93 -3.01 42.54
N VAL A 210 18.09 -4.02 42.40
CA VAL A 210 18.20 -5.02 41.35
C VAL A 210 16.85 -5.19 40.66
N PHE A 211 16.86 -5.32 39.34
CA PHE A 211 15.64 -5.48 38.54
C PHE A 211 15.93 -6.10 37.18
N ILE A 212 14.88 -6.54 36.51
CA ILE A 212 14.91 -7.04 35.13
C ILE A 212 14.10 -6.09 34.26
N ALA A 213 14.71 -5.55 33.20
CA ALA A 213 14.10 -4.53 32.37
C ALA A 213 14.19 -4.84 30.88
N ASP A 214 13.18 -4.42 30.13
CA ASP A 214 13.18 -4.35 28.68
C ASP A 214 14.40 -3.56 28.18
N GLN A 215 15.16 -4.17 27.27
CA GLN A 215 16.45 -3.64 26.84
C GLN A 215 16.32 -2.34 26.05
N GLU A 216 15.24 -2.17 25.28
CA GLU A 216 15.02 -0.95 24.51
C GLU A 216 14.64 0.23 25.43
N TRP A 217 13.79 -0.02 26.42
CA TRP A 217 13.46 0.94 27.45
C TRP A 217 14.71 1.32 28.24
N LEU A 218 15.52 0.33 28.63
CA LEU A 218 16.75 0.55 29.38
C LEU A 218 17.74 1.41 28.58
N ALA A 219 17.94 1.13 27.29
CA ALA A 219 18.80 1.93 26.42
C ALA A 219 18.39 3.41 26.38
N ARG A 220 17.10 3.71 26.49
CA ARG A 220 16.58 5.10 26.50
C ARG A 220 16.58 5.75 27.87
N LYS A 221 16.39 4.99 28.96
CA LYS A 221 16.15 5.54 30.31
C LYS A 221 17.31 5.38 31.29
N ALA A 222 18.23 4.45 31.06
CA ALA A 222 19.32 4.13 31.99
C ALA A 222 20.13 5.35 32.45
N PRO A 223 20.53 6.31 31.58
CA PRO A 223 21.32 7.46 32.02
C PRO A 223 20.63 8.32 33.08
N MET A 224 19.37 8.68 32.83
CA MET A 224 18.58 9.49 33.76
C MET A 224 18.19 8.69 35.00
N LEU A 225 17.88 7.40 34.84
CA LEU A 225 17.52 6.53 35.95
C LEU A 225 18.69 6.39 36.94
N GLN A 226 19.91 6.21 36.43
CA GLN A 226 21.12 6.14 37.24
C GLN A 226 21.37 7.44 38.01
N LEU A 227 21.29 8.60 37.35
CA LEU A 227 21.48 9.90 38.00
C LEU A 227 20.46 10.12 39.14
N ASN A 228 19.19 9.84 38.87
CA ASN A 228 18.13 10.00 39.86
C ASN A 228 18.28 9.01 41.03
N TYR A 229 18.77 7.79 40.76
CA TYR A 229 19.00 6.78 41.80
C TYR A 229 20.04 7.24 42.82
N PHE A 230 21.14 7.87 42.37
CA PHE A 230 22.16 8.38 43.29
C PHE A 230 21.77 9.67 44.00
N ASP A 231 20.76 10.40 43.50
CA ASP A 231 20.16 11.54 44.20
C ASP A 231 19.22 11.08 45.34
N ASN A 232 18.29 10.17 45.04
CA ASN A 232 17.39 9.62 46.06
C ASN A 232 17.04 8.14 45.81
N PRO A 233 17.87 7.21 46.35
CA PRO A 233 17.75 5.79 46.05
C PRO A 233 16.42 5.17 46.52
N TYR A 234 15.92 5.60 47.68
CA TYR A 234 14.66 5.10 48.26
C TYR A 234 13.46 5.47 47.39
N LYS A 235 13.38 6.73 46.96
CA LYS A 235 12.30 7.23 46.12
C LYS A 235 12.28 6.52 44.77
N ILE A 236 13.44 6.32 44.15
CA ILE A 236 13.52 5.71 42.83
C ILE A 236 13.10 4.24 42.87
N VAL A 237 13.51 3.48 43.90
CA VAL A 237 13.08 2.09 44.04
C VAL A 237 11.58 1.96 44.25
N ASP A 238 10.96 2.84 45.05
CA ASP A 238 9.53 2.74 45.37
C ASP A 238 8.62 3.26 44.24
N SER A 239 9.02 4.32 43.54
CA SER A 239 8.17 4.99 42.55
C SER A 239 8.38 4.56 41.10
N THR A 240 9.48 3.86 40.79
CA THR A 240 9.79 3.47 39.41
C THR A 240 9.19 2.12 39.07
N LEU A 241 8.29 2.12 38.09
CA LEU A 241 7.80 0.91 37.44
C LEU A 241 8.75 0.52 36.32
N ILE A 242 9.15 -0.75 36.29
CA ILE A 242 10.12 -1.28 35.34
C ILE A 242 9.40 -2.11 34.29
N PRO A 243 9.39 -1.70 33.01
CA PRO A 243 8.88 -2.52 31.94
C PRO A 243 9.69 -3.80 31.82
N THR A 244 9.02 -4.94 31.89
CA THR A 244 9.60 -6.27 31.74
C THR A 244 8.76 -7.04 30.74
N LEU A 245 9.41 -7.71 29.77
CA LEU A 245 8.73 -8.59 28.83
C LEU A 245 8.69 -10.02 29.35
N VAL A 246 7.50 -10.59 29.42
CA VAL A 246 7.26 -12.00 29.74
C VAL A 246 6.79 -12.67 28.46
N GLU A 247 7.20 -13.91 28.22
CA GLU A 247 6.71 -14.74 27.14
C GLU A 247 5.82 -15.84 27.70
N TRP A 248 4.85 -16.30 26.90
CA TRP A 248 4.08 -17.48 27.26
C TRP A 248 4.31 -18.63 26.30
N SER A 249 4.18 -19.83 26.84
CA SER A 249 4.15 -21.07 26.09
C SER A 249 3.06 -21.96 26.65
N LEU A 250 2.57 -22.83 25.79
CA LEU A 250 1.66 -23.90 26.15
C LEU A 250 2.46 -25.20 26.31
N HIS A 251 2.05 -26.03 27.26
CA HIS A 251 2.71 -27.29 27.55
C HIS A 251 2.15 -28.40 26.66
N VAL A 252 2.96 -28.94 25.76
CA VAL A 252 2.52 -29.90 24.73
C VAL A 252 1.86 -31.16 25.32
N GLY A 253 2.24 -31.58 26.54
CA GLY A 253 1.62 -32.72 27.23
C GLY A 253 0.17 -32.46 27.66
N ASP A 254 -0.06 -31.39 28.42
CA ASP A 254 -1.38 -31.03 28.96
C ASP A 254 -2.28 -30.42 27.88
N ASP A 255 -1.66 -29.80 26.87
CA ASP A 255 -2.30 -28.95 25.88
C ASP A 255 -2.32 -29.59 24.49
N GLY A 256 -1.86 -30.84 24.35
CA GLY A 256 -1.69 -31.53 23.08
C GLY A 256 -2.95 -31.62 22.21
N LYS A 257 -4.14 -31.46 22.80
CA LYS A 257 -5.42 -31.34 22.09
C LYS A 257 -5.63 -30.00 21.38
N LEU A 258 -4.64 -29.11 21.36
CA LEU A 258 -4.77 -27.78 20.75
C LEU A 258 -4.09 -27.66 19.37
N TYR A 259 -3.29 -28.64 18.94
CA TYR A 259 -2.44 -28.48 17.76
C TYR A 259 -2.53 -29.65 16.76
N TRP A 260 -2.22 -29.35 15.50
CA TRP A 260 -1.91 -30.34 14.46
C TRP A 260 -0.43 -30.29 14.11
N GLY A 261 0.21 -31.45 14.02
CA GLY A 261 1.51 -31.60 13.34
C GLY A 261 1.31 -32.13 11.92
N ARG A 262 1.80 -31.40 10.91
CA ARG A 262 1.85 -31.87 9.51
C ARG A 262 3.19 -32.49 9.12
N ASP A 263 4.25 -32.37 9.91
CA ASP A 263 5.53 -33.01 9.59
C ASP A 263 6.25 -33.52 10.85
N GLY A 264 6.50 -34.83 10.90
CA GLY A 264 7.73 -35.42 11.47
C GLY A 264 7.74 -35.93 12.91
N PHE A 265 6.80 -35.54 13.78
CA PHE A 265 6.66 -36.18 15.09
C PHE A 265 5.29 -36.85 15.19
N ASP A 266 5.28 -38.15 14.88
CA ASP A 266 4.14 -39.05 15.10
C ASP A 266 3.83 -39.11 16.61
N LEU A 267 2.98 -38.19 17.07
CA LEU A 267 2.22 -38.37 18.30
C LEU A 267 0.75 -38.51 17.90
N TYR A 268 0.35 -39.78 17.76
CA TYR A 268 -1.00 -40.33 17.84
C TYR A 268 -2.17 -39.33 17.72
N GLU A 269 -2.82 -39.36 16.57
CA GLU A 269 -4.27 -39.24 16.36
C GLU A 269 -5.08 -38.57 17.50
N HIS A 270 -4.85 -37.29 17.75
CA HIS A 270 -5.68 -36.47 18.64
C HIS A 270 -6.40 -35.40 17.83
N ARG A 271 -7.68 -35.68 17.55
CA ARG A 271 -8.64 -34.76 16.92
C ARG A 271 -8.89 -33.57 17.84
N GLY A 272 -8.34 -32.41 17.51
CA GLY A 272 -8.72 -31.13 18.10
C GLY A 272 -7.80 -30.00 17.64
N SER A 273 -8.12 -29.30 16.55
CA SER A 273 -7.50 -27.98 16.38
C SER A 273 -8.22 -26.99 17.26
N VAL A 274 -7.48 -26.05 17.86
CA VAL A 274 -8.11 -24.80 18.28
C VAL A 274 -8.47 -23.96 17.07
N SER A 275 -7.59 -23.83 16.08
CA SER A 275 -7.89 -23.12 14.85
C SER A 275 -7.33 -23.88 13.65
N VAL A 276 -8.12 -24.03 12.58
CA VAL A 276 -7.70 -24.77 11.37
C VAL A 276 -6.59 -24.05 10.59
N ASN A 277 -6.45 -22.74 10.78
CA ASN A 277 -5.45 -21.89 10.11
C ASN A 277 -4.42 -21.37 11.11
N CYS A 278 -3.88 -22.26 11.94
CA CYS A 278 -2.84 -21.95 12.91
C CYS A 278 -1.61 -22.81 12.66
N PHE A 279 -0.41 -22.27 12.88
CA PHE A 279 0.84 -23.01 12.92
C PHE A 279 1.47 -22.95 14.31
N ILE A 280 2.23 -23.99 14.65
CA ILE A 280 2.95 -24.09 15.92
C ILE A 280 4.30 -23.39 15.76
N VAL A 281 4.60 -22.50 16.70
CA VAL A 281 5.96 -22.00 16.92
C VAL A 281 6.54 -22.79 18.08
N ALA A 282 7.50 -23.67 17.78
CA ALA A 282 8.23 -24.42 18.79
C ALA A 282 9.33 -23.53 19.38
N ASP A 283 9.44 -23.54 20.71
CA ASP A 283 10.47 -22.78 21.41
C ASP A 283 11.77 -23.59 21.38
N GLY A 284 12.77 -23.12 20.62
CA GLY A 284 13.86 -23.88 19.97
C GLY A 284 14.80 -24.74 20.84
N LEU A 285 14.50 -24.91 22.13
CA LEU A 285 15.22 -25.77 23.08
C LEU A 285 14.30 -26.70 23.89
N TYR A 286 12.98 -26.48 23.90
CA TYR A 286 12.02 -27.29 24.66
C TYR A 286 10.98 -27.91 23.73
N ILE A 287 11.15 -29.19 23.39
CA ILE A 287 10.22 -29.98 22.56
C ILE A 287 8.78 -30.00 23.15
N GLN A 288 8.61 -29.64 24.42
CA GLN A 288 7.34 -29.61 25.13
C GLN A 288 6.71 -28.22 25.30
N LYS A 289 7.28 -27.15 24.71
CA LYS A 289 6.72 -25.80 24.76
C LYS A 289 6.37 -25.31 23.36
N ALA A 290 5.13 -24.86 23.20
CA ALA A 290 4.58 -24.45 21.92
C ALA A 290 3.70 -23.20 22.06
N ARG A 291 3.65 -22.38 21.02
CA ARG A 291 2.63 -21.34 20.89
C ARG A 291 1.97 -21.36 19.53
N CYS A 292 0.78 -20.82 19.45
CA CYS A 292 -0.06 -20.81 18.26
C CYS A 292 -0.04 -19.43 17.61
N ASN A 293 0.23 -19.37 16.31
CA ASN A 293 0.06 -18.17 15.49
C ASN A 293 -0.84 -18.47 14.28
N CYS A 294 -1.68 -17.50 13.88
CA CYS A 294 -2.46 -17.63 12.66
C CYS A 294 -1.54 -17.77 11.45
N SER A 295 -1.87 -18.69 10.55
CA SER A 295 -1.16 -18.94 9.31
C SER A 295 -1.10 -17.68 8.44
N LYS A 296 -0.11 -17.60 7.55
CA LYS A 296 0.03 -16.49 6.62
C LYS A 296 -1.28 -16.28 5.82
N GLY A 297 -1.73 -15.03 5.74
CA GLY A 297 -3.01 -14.65 5.11
C GLY A 297 -4.21 -14.69 6.05
N TYR A 298 -4.00 -15.02 7.34
CA TYR A 298 -5.05 -15.04 8.35
C TYR A 298 -4.69 -14.14 9.54
N GLU A 299 -5.70 -13.53 10.17
CA GLU A 299 -5.58 -12.72 11.38
C GLU A 299 -6.63 -13.11 12.43
N GLY A 300 -6.48 -12.65 13.67
CA GLY A 300 -7.39 -12.96 14.77
C GLY A 300 -6.73 -13.76 15.88
N ASN A 301 -7.53 -14.55 16.61
CA ASN A 301 -7.06 -15.26 17.79
C ASN A 301 -6.90 -16.77 17.51
N PRO A 302 -5.66 -17.30 17.44
CA PRO A 302 -5.44 -18.71 17.13
C PRO A 302 -5.81 -19.66 18.28
N TYR A 303 -6.04 -19.13 19.49
CA TYR A 303 -6.45 -19.87 20.67
C TYR A 303 -7.99 -19.99 20.81
N ILE A 304 -8.76 -19.50 19.84
CA ILE A 304 -10.22 -19.68 19.78
C ILE A 304 -10.59 -20.61 18.61
N ALA A 305 -11.62 -21.43 18.83
CA ALA A 305 -12.26 -22.26 17.80
C ALA A 305 -12.58 -21.45 16.53
N ASN A 306 -11.89 -21.72 15.42
CA ASN A 306 -12.00 -20.95 14.16
C ASN A 306 -11.71 -19.44 14.32
N GLY A 307 -10.87 -19.06 15.28
CA GLY A 307 -10.57 -17.66 15.58
C GLY A 307 -9.59 -17.00 14.60
N CYS A 308 -8.88 -17.77 13.78
CA CYS A 308 -8.10 -17.23 12.66
C CYS A 308 -8.99 -17.05 11.44
N GLN A 309 -9.25 -15.79 11.09
CA GLN A 309 -10.07 -15.37 9.97
C GLN A 309 -9.22 -14.92 8.80
N ASP A 310 -9.76 -15.12 7.60
CA ASP A 310 -9.12 -14.70 6.36
C ASP A 310 -8.94 -13.18 6.32
N ILE A 311 -7.75 -12.71 5.96
CA ILE A 311 -7.50 -11.28 5.77
C ILE A 311 -8.08 -10.89 4.42
N ASP A 312 -9.08 -10.01 4.40
CA ASP A 312 -9.53 -9.42 3.13
C ASP A 312 -8.55 -8.32 2.69
N GLU A 313 -7.51 -8.71 1.95
CA GLU A 313 -6.48 -7.77 1.49
C GLU A 313 -7.04 -6.73 0.52
N CYS A 314 -8.17 -7.02 -0.13
CA CYS A 314 -8.85 -6.07 -1.01
C CYS A 314 -9.48 -4.90 -0.26
N GLN A 315 -9.72 -5.03 1.05
CA GLN A 315 -10.16 -3.93 1.93
C GLN A 315 -8.99 -3.07 2.45
N ARG A 316 -7.74 -3.52 2.25
CA ARG A 316 -6.53 -2.85 2.75
C ARG A 316 -5.54 -2.54 1.62
N PRO A 317 -5.94 -1.73 0.60
CA PRO A 317 -5.11 -1.46 -0.57
C PRO A 317 -3.80 -0.71 -0.27
N ASP A 318 -3.71 -0.01 0.86
CA ASP A 318 -2.49 0.69 1.30
C ASP A 318 -1.38 -0.30 1.72
N ILE A 319 -1.77 -1.45 2.29
CA ILE A 319 -0.86 -2.50 2.74
C ILE A 319 -0.66 -3.54 1.63
N TYR A 320 -1.72 -3.84 0.88
CA TYR A 320 -1.76 -4.86 -0.15
C TYR A 320 -2.09 -4.23 -1.51
N PRO A 321 -1.09 -3.64 -2.20
CA PRO A 321 -1.33 -2.94 -3.45
C PRO A 321 -1.81 -3.90 -4.55
N CYS A 322 -2.87 -3.48 -5.26
CA CYS A 322 -3.40 -4.15 -6.45
C CYS A 322 -3.78 -3.13 -7.53
N HIS A 323 -3.07 -3.15 -8.66
CA HIS A 323 -3.35 -2.32 -9.83
C HIS A 323 -4.31 -3.01 -10.80
N GLY A 324 -5.56 -3.20 -10.38
CA GLY A 324 -6.53 -3.97 -11.15
C GLY A 324 -7.83 -4.25 -10.40
N THR A 325 -8.55 -5.28 -10.83
CA THR A 325 -9.67 -5.82 -10.06
C THR A 325 -9.13 -6.77 -8.99
N CYS A 326 -9.26 -6.39 -7.73
CA CYS A 326 -8.89 -7.24 -6.60
C CYS A 326 -9.98 -8.27 -6.32
N ILE A 327 -9.58 -9.52 -6.10
CA ILE A 327 -10.46 -10.62 -5.70
C ILE A 327 -9.85 -11.27 -4.47
N ASN A 328 -10.54 -11.16 -3.34
CA ASN A 328 -10.13 -11.84 -2.11
C ASN A 328 -10.32 -13.36 -2.27
N VAL A 329 -9.34 -14.15 -1.81
CA VAL A 329 -9.36 -15.61 -1.83
C VAL A 329 -8.88 -16.09 -0.46
N PRO A 330 -9.36 -17.22 0.09
CA PRO A 330 -8.87 -17.68 1.38
C PRO A 330 -7.34 -17.84 1.43
N GLY A 331 -6.71 -17.11 2.35
CA GLY A 331 -5.28 -17.00 2.62
C GLY A 331 -4.50 -16.05 1.71
N THR A 332 -5.13 -15.43 0.70
CA THR A 332 -4.45 -14.53 -0.26
C THR A 332 -5.39 -13.77 -1.19
N TYR A 333 -4.95 -12.69 -1.82
CA TYR A 333 -5.70 -12.01 -2.87
C TYR A 333 -5.16 -12.26 -4.29
N ARG A 334 -6.04 -12.12 -5.27
CA ARG A 334 -5.69 -12.09 -6.69
C ARG A 334 -5.92 -10.71 -7.27
N CYS A 335 -4.94 -10.20 -7.99
CA CYS A 335 -5.04 -8.94 -8.71
C CYS A 335 -5.15 -9.19 -10.21
N LEU A 336 -6.33 -8.97 -10.79
CA LEU A 336 -6.52 -9.11 -12.23
C LEU A 336 -6.17 -7.79 -12.93
N ALA A 337 -5.24 -7.85 -13.88
CA ALA A 337 -4.90 -6.70 -14.70
C ALA A 337 -6.15 -6.13 -15.37
N LYS A 338 -6.31 -4.81 -15.32
CA LYS A 338 -7.35 -4.12 -16.07
C LYS A 338 -7.14 -4.49 -17.53
N LYS A 339 -8.07 -5.24 -18.15
CA LYS A 339 -8.06 -5.45 -19.60
C LYS A 339 -8.10 -4.07 -20.23
N GLY A 340 -6.95 -3.61 -20.74
CA GLY A 340 -6.90 -2.49 -21.65
C GLY A 340 -7.69 -2.91 -22.86
N ILE A 341 -8.95 -2.49 -22.94
CA ILE A 341 -9.61 -2.36 -24.23
C ILE A 341 -8.78 -1.28 -24.91
N THR A 342 -7.77 -1.68 -25.67
CA THR A 342 -7.14 -0.82 -26.66
C THR A 342 -8.30 -0.32 -27.49
N SER A 343 -8.63 0.94 -27.28
CA SER A 343 -9.77 1.53 -27.95
C SER A 343 -9.50 1.37 -29.45
N LEU A 344 -10.41 0.68 -30.15
CA LEU A 344 -10.43 0.57 -31.60
C LEU A 344 -10.55 1.90 -32.39
N PRO A 345 -10.75 3.13 -31.82
CA PRO A 345 -10.80 4.35 -32.64
C PRO A 345 -9.54 4.59 -33.47
N GLY A 346 -8.36 4.12 -33.03
CA GLY A 346 -7.12 4.30 -33.78
C GLY A 346 -7.07 3.54 -35.11
N LEU A 347 -7.70 2.36 -35.17
CA LEU A 347 -7.69 1.55 -36.40
C LEU A 347 -8.74 2.05 -37.41
N ILE A 348 -9.88 2.54 -36.91
CA ILE A 348 -10.97 3.08 -37.74
C ILE A 348 -10.56 4.39 -38.40
N THR A 349 -9.80 5.26 -37.72
CA THR A 349 -9.34 6.53 -38.30
C THR A 349 -8.32 6.32 -39.43
N VAL A 350 -7.43 5.33 -39.30
CA VAL A 350 -6.41 5.04 -40.34
C VAL A 350 -7.05 4.49 -41.63
N ILE A 351 -8.07 3.64 -41.52
CA ILE A 351 -8.79 3.09 -42.67
C ILE A 351 -9.62 4.18 -43.38
N ALA A 352 -10.25 5.08 -42.62
CA ALA A 352 -11.05 6.16 -43.19
C ALA A 352 -10.21 7.19 -43.98
N ILE A 353 -9.02 7.53 -43.49
CA ILE A 353 -8.13 8.52 -44.15
C ILE A 353 -7.52 7.95 -45.44
N SER A 354 -7.12 6.67 -45.42
CA SER A 354 -6.50 6.02 -46.58
C SER A 354 -7.46 5.78 -47.74
N ALA A 355 -8.71 5.37 -47.47
CA ALA A 355 -9.73 5.19 -48.50
C ALA A 355 -10.18 6.51 -49.14
N GLY A 356 -10.29 7.59 -48.33
CA GLY A 356 -10.67 8.92 -48.82
C GLY A 356 -9.64 9.54 -49.78
N SER A 357 -8.34 9.43 -49.47
CA SER A 357 -7.30 9.96 -50.33
C SER A 357 -7.20 9.25 -51.68
N GLY A 358 -7.37 7.92 -51.73
CA GLY A 358 -7.31 7.15 -52.98
C GLY A 358 -8.36 7.56 -54.01
N ILE A 359 -9.60 7.80 -53.56
CA ILE A 359 -10.72 8.19 -54.43
C ILE A 359 -10.49 9.59 -55.01
N LEU A 360 -9.97 10.53 -54.22
CA LEU A 360 -9.70 11.89 -54.67
C LEU A 360 -8.65 11.92 -55.79
N PHE A 361 -7.55 11.18 -55.65
CA PHE A 361 -6.51 11.12 -56.68
C PHE A 361 -6.99 10.45 -57.97
N ALA A 362 -7.84 9.42 -57.87
CA ALA A 362 -8.44 8.77 -59.05
C ALA A 362 -9.34 9.74 -59.85
N LEU A 363 -10.19 10.52 -59.15
CA LEU A 363 -11.08 11.49 -59.80
C LEU A 363 -10.29 12.62 -60.48
N LEU A 364 -9.24 13.14 -59.84
CA LEU A 364 -8.36 14.15 -60.44
C LEU A 364 -7.61 13.59 -61.67
N GLY A 365 -7.17 12.34 -61.62
CA GLY A 365 -6.56 11.64 -62.75
C GLY A 365 -7.49 11.54 -63.96
N ILE A 366 -8.74 11.10 -63.74
CA ILE A 366 -9.77 10.97 -64.79
C ILE A 366 -10.09 12.33 -65.42
N ALA A 367 -10.26 13.37 -64.61
CA ALA A 367 -10.54 14.73 -65.09
C ALA A 367 -9.41 15.28 -65.99
N LYS A 368 -8.15 15.04 -65.62
CA LYS A 368 -6.99 15.48 -66.41
C LYS A 368 -6.89 14.73 -67.74
N ILE A 369 -7.16 13.43 -67.75
CA ILE A 369 -7.15 12.59 -68.96
C ILE A 369 -8.25 13.02 -69.93
N THR A 370 -9.47 13.20 -69.44
CA THR A 370 -10.62 13.62 -70.28
C THR A 370 -10.39 14.99 -70.91
N ASN A 371 -9.84 15.95 -70.17
CA ASN A 371 -9.47 17.26 -70.71
C ASN A 371 -8.37 17.15 -71.78
N LYS A 372 -7.33 16.33 -71.56
CA LYS A 372 -6.27 16.12 -72.55
C LYS A 372 -6.80 15.45 -73.83
N LEU A 373 -7.75 14.53 -73.70
CA LEU A 373 -8.42 13.88 -74.83
C LEU A 373 -9.30 14.86 -75.62
N LYS A 374 -10.07 15.71 -74.93
CA LYS A 374 -10.86 16.78 -75.57
C LYS A 374 -9.97 17.70 -76.41
N GLN A 375 -8.86 18.18 -75.85
CA GLN A 375 -7.94 19.06 -76.58
C GLN A 375 -7.30 18.37 -77.80
N ARG A 376 -6.89 17.10 -77.67
CA ARG A 376 -6.35 16.32 -78.80
C ARG A 376 -7.37 16.14 -79.93
N ARG A 377 -8.65 15.90 -79.59
CA ARG A 377 -9.73 15.79 -80.58
C ARG A 377 -9.95 17.11 -81.33
N ALA A 378 -9.98 18.23 -80.63
CA ALA A 378 -10.13 19.55 -81.25
C ALA A 378 -8.99 19.86 -82.24
N LYS A 379 -7.73 19.57 -81.86
CA LYS A 379 -6.57 19.77 -82.74
C LYS A 379 -6.63 18.89 -83.99
N LYS A 380 -7.00 17.62 -83.86
CA LYS A 380 -7.17 16.70 -85.01
C LYS A 380 -8.31 17.16 -85.94
N LEU A 381 -9.39 17.69 -85.39
CA LEU A 381 -10.52 18.14 -86.19
C LEU A 381 -10.17 19.38 -87.01
N ARG A 382 -9.47 20.36 -86.41
CA ARG A 382 -8.93 21.53 -87.14
C ARG A 382 -8.02 21.14 -88.30
N GLN A 383 -7.12 20.17 -88.09
CA GLN A 383 -6.25 19.68 -89.17
C GLN A 383 -7.02 18.97 -90.30
N LYS A 384 -8.08 18.22 -89.97
CA LYS A 384 -8.94 17.59 -90.99
C LYS A 384 -9.66 18.64 -91.86
N PHE A 385 -10.22 19.69 -91.25
CA PHE A 385 -10.86 20.77 -92.01
C PHE A 385 -9.85 21.56 -92.85
N PHE A 386 -8.65 21.81 -92.34
CA PHE A 386 -7.58 22.48 -93.09
C PHE A 386 -7.18 21.68 -94.35
N LYS A 387 -7.06 20.35 -94.25
CA LYS A 387 -6.77 19.49 -95.41
C LYS A 387 -7.93 19.40 -96.40
N LYS A 388 -9.17 19.24 -95.92
CA LYS A 388 -10.36 19.13 -96.78
C LYS A 388 -10.63 20.41 -97.58
N ASN A 389 -10.40 21.57 -97.00
CA ASN A 389 -10.63 22.85 -97.67
C ASN A 389 -9.44 23.29 -98.54
N HIS A 390 -8.63 22.33 -99.01
CA HIS A 390 -7.45 22.57 -99.87
C HIS A 390 -6.48 23.63 -99.31
N GLY A 391 -6.40 23.76 -97.98
CA GLY A 391 -5.59 24.80 -97.31
C GLY A 391 -4.11 24.74 -97.67
N LEU A 392 -3.60 23.56 -98.04
CA LEU A 392 -2.24 23.39 -98.54
C LEU A 392 -2.03 24.02 -99.93
N LEU A 393 -3.00 23.88 -100.83
CA LEU A 393 -2.97 24.45 -102.19
C LEU A 393 -3.03 25.98 -102.13
N LEU A 394 -3.85 26.53 -101.23
CA LEU A 394 -3.93 27.98 -101.00
C LEU A 394 -2.58 28.54 -100.53
N GLN A 395 -1.93 27.86 -99.58
CA GLN A 395 -0.62 28.27 -99.08
C GLN A 395 0.46 28.21 -100.17
N GLN A 396 0.40 27.19 -101.02
CA GLN A 396 1.34 26.99 -102.12
C GLN A 396 1.18 28.05 -103.23
N LEU A 397 -0.06 28.39 -103.61
CA LEU A 397 -0.35 29.44 -104.60
C LEU A 397 0.10 30.83 -104.15
N ILE A 398 -0.11 31.17 -102.87
CA ILE A 398 0.31 32.46 -102.31
C ILE A 398 1.84 32.52 -102.15
N SER A 399 2.51 31.41 -101.79
CA SER A 399 3.98 31.41 -101.70
C SER A 399 4.69 31.45 -103.06
N SER A 400 4.06 30.92 -104.11
CA SER A 400 4.70 30.71 -105.42
C SER A 400 4.63 31.92 -106.34
N ASN A 401 3.64 32.80 -106.16
CA ASN A 401 3.40 33.91 -107.10
C ASN A 401 3.27 35.22 -106.33
N LYS A 402 4.38 35.97 -106.29
CA LYS A 402 4.55 37.18 -105.46
C LYS A 402 3.52 38.27 -105.79
N GLU A 403 3.11 38.36 -107.07
CA GLU A 403 2.10 39.31 -107.53
C GLU A 403 0.67 38.95 -107.07
N ILE A 404 0.36 37.65 -106.97
CA ILE A 404 -0.92 37.16 -106.42
C ILE A 404 -0.91 37.27 -104.89
N ALA A 405 0.23 37.02 -104.24
CA ALA A 405 0.38 37.18 -102.79
C ALA A 405 0.11 38.62 -102.33
N GLU A 406 0.58 39.62 -103.10
CA GLU A 406 0.33 41.04 -102.81
C GLU A 406 -1.13 41.45 -103.03
N ARG A 407 -1.84 40.83 -103.98
CA ARG A 407 -3.27 41.11 -104.23
C ARG A 407 -4.23 40.28 -103.38
N THR A 408 -3.79 39.18 -102.77
CA THR A 408 -4.65 38.23 -102.05
C THR A 408 -4.36 38.26 -100.56
N ARG A 409 -5.16 39.03 -99.80
CA ARG A 409 -5.02 39.14 -98.35
C ARG A 409 -5.74 37.98 -97.64
N ILE A 410 -5.02 37.21 -96.82
CA ILE A 410 -5.62 36.20 -95.92
C ILE A 410 -6.00 36.88 -94.61
N PHE A 411 -7.26 36.77 -94.21
CA PHE A 411 -7.76 37.24 -92.92
C PHE A 411 -7.83 36.09 -91.91
N SER A 412 -7.46 36.38 -90.66
CA SER A 412 -7.68 35.47 -89.54
C SER A 412 -9.15 35.42 -89.14
N LEU A 413 -9.56 34.36 -88.44
CA LEU A 413 -10.94 34.23 -87.95
C LEU A 413 -11.32 35.37 -87.00
N GLU A 414 -10.38 35.82 -86.17
CA GLU A 414 -10.58 36.92 -85.22
C GLU A 414 -10.83 38.25 -85.95
N GLU A 415 -10.08 38.53 -87.02
CA GLU A 415 -10.31 39.72 -87.84
C GLU A 415 -11.66 39.67 -88.58
N LEU A 416 -12.08 38.49 -89.06
CA LEU A 416 -13.39 38.31 -89.68
C LEU A 416 -14.52 38.46 -88.66
N GLU A 417 -14.38 37.88 -87.47
CA GLU A 417 -15.33 38.08 -86.38
C GLU A 417 -15.41 39.55 -86.01
N GLN A 418 -14.28 40.25 -85.90
CA GLN A 418 -14.29 41.68 -85.57
C GLN A 418 -14.97 42.51 -86.67
N ALA A 419 -14.62 42.30 -87.95
CA ALA A 419 -15.15 43.08 -89.07
C ALA A 419 -16.64 42.83 -89.33
N THR A 420 -17.13 41.63 -89.01
CA THR A 420 -18.54 41.23 -89.14
C THR A 420 -19.34 41.36 -87.84
N ASN A 421 -18.72 41.82 -86.74
CA ASN A 421 -19.31 41.86 -85.41
C ASN A 421 -19.83 40.48 -84.94
N LYS A 422 -18.94 39.49 -84.88
CA LYS A 422 -19.20 38.08 -84.57
C LYS A 422 -20.29 37.48 -85.47
N PHE A 423 -20.25 37.80 -86.77
CA PHE A 423 -21.20 37.34 -87.77
C PHE A 423 -22.66 37.71 -87.43
N ASP A 424 -22.89 38.96 -87.06
CA ASP A 424 -24.21 39.51 -86.72
C ASP A 424 -25.19 39.38 -87.90
N GLN A 425 -26.36 38.78 -87.66
CA GLN A 425 -27.36 38.53 -88.69
C GLN A 425 -27.93 39.82 -89.30
N ASN A 426 -27.94 40.93 -88.54
CA ASN A 426 -28.45 42.20 -89.05
C ASN A 426 -27.54 42.86 -90.10
N ARG A 427 -26.32 42.33 -90.29
CA ARG A 427 -25.37 42.80 -91.31
C ARG A 427 -25.44 42.00 -92.61
N ILE A 428 -26.35 41.04 -92.72
CA ILE A 428 -26.57 40.28 -93.95
C ILE A 428 -27.25 41.19 -94.99
N LEU A 429 -26.59 41.42 -96.12
CA LEU A 429 -27.12 42.24 -97.22
C LEU A 429 -28.01 41.44 -98.18
N GLY A 430 -27.84 40.12 -98.22
CA GLY A 430 -28.64 39.20 -99.03
C GLY A 430 -28.00 37.82 -99.12
N GLY A 431 -28.82 36.79 -99.30
CA GLY A 431 -28.38 35.39 -99.40
C GLY A 431 -28.78 34.76 -100.74
N GLY A 432 -27.80 34.23 -101.47
CA GLY A 432 -28.04 33.34 -102.60
C GLY A 432 -28.07 31.87 -102.14
N ALA A 433 -28.45 30.96 -103.03
CA ALA A 433 -28.62 29.53 -102.71
C ALA A 433 -27.35 28.83 -102.18
N MET A 434 -26.15 29.36 -102.40
CA MET A 434 -24.88 28.77 -101.94
C MET A 434 -23.92 29.73 -101.24
N ALA A 435 -24.26 31.02 -101.10
CA ALA A 435 -23.40 32.01 -100.45
C ALA A 435 -24.22 33.13 -99.82
N LEU A 436 -23.73 33.64 -98.69
CA LEU A 436 -24.33 34.75 -97.96
C LEU A 436 -23.45 35.99 -98.10
N SER A 437 -24.04 37.13 -98.43
CA SER A 437 -23.33 38.41 -98.50
C SER A 437 -23.57 39.20 -97.21
N THR A 438 -22.50 39.56 -96.52
CA THR A 438 -22.54 40.32 -95.26
C THR A 438 -21.75 41.61 -95.38
N LYS A 439 -22.29 42.70 -94.86
CA LYS A 439 -21.59 43.99 -94.76
C LYS A 439 -20.48 43.88 -93.72
N ALA A 440 -19.23 43.89 -94.17
CA ALA A 440 -18.07 44.06 -93.32
C ALA A 440 -17.66 45.54 -93.29
N SER A 441 -17.24 46.05 -92.14
CA SER A 441 -16.69 47.40 -92.02
C SER A 441 -15.25 47.30 -91.54
N TYR A 442 -14.33 47.92 -92.28
CA TYR A 442 -12.93 48.06 -91.89
C TYR A 442 -12.62 49.54 -91.72
N LEU A 443 -12.02 49.90 -90.59
CA LEU A 443 -11.45 51.23 -90.38
C LEU A 443 -10.13 51.30 -91.15
N ILE A 444 -10.08 52.07 -92.23
CA ILE A 444 -8.82 52.45 -92.87
C ILE A 444 -8.33 53.69 -92.12
N ASN A 445 -7.37 53.51 -91.21
CA ASN A 445 -6.66 54.65 -90.63
C ASN A 445 -5.76 55.26 -91.71
N MET A 446 -6.16 56.40 -92.27
CA MET A 446 -5.27 57.27 -93.06
C MET A 446 -4.41 58.11 -92.11
N TRP A 447 -3.09 58.00 -92.26
CA TRP A 447 -2.18 59.13 -92.11
C TRP A 447 -1.71 59.51 -93.51
#